data_AF-A0A454TNJ2-F1
#
_entry.id   AF-A0A454TNJ2-F1
#
_cell.length_a   1.000
_cell.length_b   1.000
_cell.length_c   1.000
_cell.angle_alpha   90.00
_cell.angle_beta   90.00
_cell.angle_gamma   90.00
#
_symmetry.space_group_name_H-M   'P 1'
#
loop_
_entity.id
_entity.type
_entity.pdbx_description
1 polymer ?
#
loop_
_entity_poly.entity_id
_entity_poly.type
_entity_poly.pdbx_seq_one_letter_code
_entity_poly.pdbx_strand_id
1 'polypeptide(L)'
;MIPSTLKAQTSADVTRPTPLPQLKLVRDATQARQTVSPAQSSQCANCMMHWVCIAGAVPSTQQERVDRMVHTWRKVGKGEALFRAGDTFHALYAIRSGSFKTVVSHPNGSSHVTGFQLAGETLGLDGIAADRHTCDAIALEDSTVCSMPFHCVEDLCQAIRPLQHRLHQLLAEEIVRESGLMLLLAGLTAEARVATFLLNLSSRMQDRGYSGSCFTLRMTREEIGSYLGMQLETVSRALSRFQREGWISVNGKQIELANKAALSEL
;
A
#
# COMPACT_ATOMS: atom_id res chain seq x y z
N MET A 1 -55.68 42.71 -21.44
CA MET A 1 -55.00 43.95 -21.00
C MET A 1 -54.63 43.78 -19.53
N ILE A 2 -53.31 43.74 -19.23
CA ILE A 2 -52.59 44.29 -18.05
C ILE A 2 -53.04 43.82 -16.63
N PRO A 3 -52.13 43.53 -15.66
CA PRO A 3 -50.72 43.11 -15.70
C PRO A 3 -50.31 42.02 -14.67
N SER A 4 -49.08 41.57 -14.88
CA SER A 4 -48.13 40.92 -13.96
C SER A 4 -47.85 41.64 -12.63
N THR A 5 -47.80 40.89 -11.52
CA THR A 5 -46.90 41.14 -10.37
C THR A 5 -46.53 39.83 -9.65
N LEU A 6 -45.21 39.63 -9.48
CA LEU A 6 -44.43 39.05 -8.37
C LEU A 6 -45.18 38.27 -7.27
N LYS A 7 -44.69 37.19 -6.63
CA LYS A 7 -43.37 36.51 -6.53
C LYS A 7 -43.69 35.17 -5.84
N ALA A 8 -43.22 34.05 -6.36
CA ALA A 8 -43.21 32.79 -5.63
C ALA A 8 -41.91 32.71 -4.80
N GLN A 9 -42.04 32.67 -3.48
CA GLN A 9 -41.00 32.18 -2.58
C GLN A 9 -41.35 30.75 -2.21
N THR A 10 -40.46 29.80 -2.47
CA THR A 10 -40.10 28.80 -1.44
C THR A 10 -38.75 28.16 -1.76
N SER A 11 -37.93 28.19 -0.72
CA SER A 11 -36.57 27.69 -0.57
C SER A 11 -36.50 26.17 -0.62
N ALA A 12 -35.52 25.64 -1.35
CA ALA A 12 -34.87 24.37 -1.04
C ALA A 12 -33.37 24.60 -1.16
N ASP A 13 -32.78 25.02 -0.05
CA ASP A 13 -31.34 25.19 0.13
C ASP A 13 -30.72 23.78 0.16
N VAL A 14 -30.12 23.39 -0.96
CA VAL A 14 -29.36 22.14 -1.07
C VAL A 14 -28.05 22.35 -0.29
N THR A 15 -28.09 22.05 1.01
CA THR A 15 -26.91 22.01 1.86
C THR A 15 -25.87 21.06 1.26
N ARG A 16 -24.77 21.64 0.77
CA ARG A 16 -23.57 20.90 0.37
C ARG A 16 -23.09 20.03 1.53
N PRO A 17 -22.65 18.79 1.28
CA PRO A 17 -22.06 17.97 2.33
C PRO A 17 -20.83 18.66 2.92
N THR A 18 -20.77 18.69 4.24
CA THR A 18 -19.67 19.25 5.02
C THR A 18 -18.36 18.55 4.63
N PRO A 19 -17.28 19.27 4.30
CA PRO A 19 -16.01 18.63 3.99
C PRO A 19 -15.52 17.84 5.20
N LEU A 20 -15.04 16.61 4.95
CA LEU A 20 -14.40 15.77 5.95
C LEU A 20 -13.25 16.55 6.62
N PRO A 21 -13.05 16.39 7.95
CA PRO A 21 -11.98 17.10 8.65
C PRO A 21 -10.63 16.72 8.03
N GLN A 22 -9.98 17.70 7.42
CA GLN A 22 -8.65 17.55 6.84
C GLN A 22 -7.66 17.21 7.96
N LEU A 23 -7.14 15.98 7.95
CA LEU A 23 -6.01 15.55 8.76
C LEU A 23 -4.80 16.44 8.42
N LYS A 24 -4.50 17.41 9.31
CA LYS A 24 -3.32 18.26 9.17
C LYS A 24 -2.08 17.44 9.52
N LEU A 25 -1.36 16.99 8.49
CA LEU A 25 -0.03 16.43 8.61
C LEU A 25 0.93 17.51 9.12
N VAL A 26 1.54 17.27 10.27
CA VAL A 26 2.50 18.19 10.90
C VAL A 26 3.86 18.03 10.21
N ARG A 27 4.41 19.16 9.75
CA ARG A 27 5.80 19.32 9.31
C ARG A 27 6.72 19.46 10.51
N ASP A 28 7.89 18.82 10.49
CA ASP A 28 9.19 19.50 10.48
C ASP A 28 10.40 18.53 10.51
N ALA A 29 11.42 18.92 9.73
CA ALA A 29 12.84 18.51 9.70
C ALA A 29 13.19 17.03 9.39
N THR A 30 14.02 16.69 8.40
CA THR A 30 15.35 17.26 8.13
C THR A 30 15.80 16.80 6.73
N GLN A 31 16.37 17.71 5.93
CA GLN A 31 16.96 17.40 4.62
C GLN A 31 18.19 16.48 4.77
N ALA A 32 18.04 15.20 4.44
CA ALA A 32 19.18 14.33 4.15
C ALA A 32 19.49 14.42 2.65
N ARG A 33 20.57 15.13 2.29
CA ARG A 33 21.18 15.07 0.96
C ARG A 33 21.59 13.61 0.69
N GLN A 34 20.87 12.93 -0.20
CA GLN A 34 21.28 11.61 -0.71
C GLN A 34 22.18 11.79 -1.92
N THR A 35 23.43 11.35 -1.78
CA THR A 35 24.38 11.18 -2.88
C THR A 35 23.95 9.98 -3.73
N VAL A 36 23.52 10.24 -4.96
CA VAL A 36 23.13 9.22 -5.94
C VAL A 36 24.39 8.67 -6.61
N SER A 37 24.70 7.39 -6.42
CA SER A 37 25.71 6.67 -7.20
C SER A 37 25.20 6.32 -8.60
N PRO A 38 26.05 6.32 -9.64
CA PRO A 38 25.61 6.19 -11.03
C PRO A 38 25.10 4.78 -11.36
N ALA A 39 24.12 4.80 -12.27
CA ALA A 39 23.20 3.74 -12.67
C ALA A 39 23.84 2.42 -13.14
N GLN A 40 23.40 1.31 -12.53
CA GLN A 40 23.32 0.04 -13.24
C GLN A 40 21.98 0.01 -13.98
N SER A 41 22.02 -0.21 -15.30
CA SER A 41 20.84 -0.23 -16.16
C SER A 41 19.78 -1.21 -15.63
N SER A 42 18.64 -0.69 -15.21
CA SER A 42 17.51 -1.52 -14.80
C SER A 42 16.85 -2.14 -16.02
N GLN A 43 17.07 -3.44 -16.23
CA GLN A 43 16.31 -4.21 -17.23
C GLN A 43 15.01 -4.67 -16.57
N CYS A 44 13.94 -3.88 -16.69
CA CYS A 44 12.64 -4.22 -16.08
C CYS A 44 12.02 -5.45 -16.73
N ALA A 45 12.34 -5.72 -18.00
CA ALA A 45 11.94 -6.92 -18.73
C ALA A 45 12.40 -8.24 -18.06
N ASN A 46 13.57 -8.21 -17.41
CA ASN A 46 14.16 -9.36 -16.72
C ASN A 46 13.89 -9.34 -15.21
N CYS A 47 13.03 -8.44 -14.73
CA CYS A 47 12.66 -8.39 -13.33
C CYS A 47 11.72 -9.55 -13.00
N MET A 48 12.04 -10.34 -11.97
CA MET A 48 11.18 -11.45 -11.53
C MET A 48 9.77 -10.97 -11.09
N MET A 49 9.66 -9.70 -10.67
CA MET A 49 8.40 -9.07 -10.30
C MET A 49 7.73 -8.33 -11.45
N HIS A 50 8.25 -8.43 -12.68
CA HIS A 50 7.76 -7.65 -13.83
C HIS A 50 6.25 -7.78 -14.01
N TRP A 51 5.73 -8.99 -13.95
CA TRP A 51 4.33 -9.31 -14.26
C TRP A 51 3.30 -8.78 -13.23
N VAL A 52 3.72 -8.50 -11.98
CA VAL A 52 2.89 -7.80 -10.96
C VAL A 52 3.21 -6.30 -10.84
N CYS A 53 4.36 -5.88 -11.35
CA CYS A 53 4.82 -4.50 -11.30
C CYS A 53 4.06 -3.61 -12.28
N ILE A 54 3.99 -2.31 -12.00
CA ILE A 54 3.43 -1.31 -12.93
C ILE A 54 4.06 -1.38 -14.33
N ALA A 55 5.36 -1.68 -14.41
CA ALA A 55 6.10 -1.85 -15.67
C ALA A 55 5.65 -3.08 -16.49
N GLY A 56 5.01 -4.07 -15.86
CA GLY A 56 4.50 -5.27 -16.51
C GLY A 56 3.37 -5.03 -17.50
N ALA A 57 2.67 -3.89 -17.36
CA ALA A 57 1.61 -3.52 -18.28
C ALA A 57 2.13 -3.02 -19.63
N VAL A 58 3.43 -2.72 -19.75
CA VAL A 58 4.00 -2.17 -20.98
C VAL A 58 4.33 -3.29 -21.97
N PRO A 59 3.86 -3.20 -23.23
CA PRO A 59 4.19 -4.18 -24.26
C PRO A 59 5.70 -4.32 -24.46
N SER A 60 6.15 -5.51 -24.82
CA SER A 60 7.58 -5.82 -25.08
C SER A 60 8.22 -4.87 -26.09
N THR A 61 7.46 -4.42 -27.09
CA THR A 61 7.91 -3.48 -28.13
C THR A 61 8.26 -2.09 -27.61
N GLN A 62 7.86 -1.73 -26.38
CA GLN A 62 8.06 -0.40 -25.79
C GLN A 62 8.85 -0.45 -24.48
N GLN A 63 9.44 -1.60 -24.13
CA GLN A 63 10.18 -1.79 -22.88
C GLN A 63 11.37 -0.84 -22.71
N GLU A 64 12.06 -0.48 -23.80
CA GLU A 64 13.18 0.47 -23.74
C GLU A 64 12.77 1.83 -23.15
N ARG A 65 11.52 2.25 -23.36
CA ARG A 65 11.01 3.52 -22.82
C ARG A 65 10.84 3.45 -21.31
N VAL A 66 10.43 2.28 -20.80
CA VAL A 66 10.28 2.02 -19.37
C VAL A 66 11.64 1.88 -18.70
N ASP A 67 12.57 1.16 -19.32
CA ASP A 67 13.92 0.98 -18.81
C ASP A 67 14.65 2.33 -18.68
N ARG A 68 14.36 3.30 -19.57
CA ARG A 68 14.85 4.68 -19.46
C ARG A 68 14.18 5.50 -18.34
N MET A 69 12.92 5.21 -18.01
CA MET A 69 12.18 5.87 -16.91
C MET A 69 12.63 5.37 -15.54
N VAL A 70 12.97 4.08 -15.43
CA VAL A 70 13.48 3.52 -14.17
C VAL A 70 14.94 3.95 -14.00
N HIS A 71 15.15 5.13 -13.43
CA HIS A 71 16.47 5.74 -13.40
C HIS A 71 17.44 5.04 -12.44
N THR A 72 16.95 4.43 -11.35
CA THR A 72 17.83 3.89 -10.29
C THR A 72 17.12 2.86 -9.41
N TRP A 73 17.88 1.86 -8.96
CA TRP A 73 17.49 1.01 -7.83
C TRP A 73 17.97 1.64 -6.53
N ARG A 74 17.07 1.84 -5.57
CA ARG A 74 17.39 2.33 -4.23
C ARG A 74 17.35 1.16 -3.25
N LYS A 75 18.45 0.94 -2.55
CA LYS A 75 18.50 0.04 -1.38
C LYS A 75 17.98 0.78 -0.17
N VAL A 76 17.19 0.10 0.65
CA VAL A 76 16.65 0.62 1.91
C VAL A 76 16.89 -0.44 2.98
N GLY A 77 17.67 -0.11 4.01
CA GLY A 77 17.96 -1.03 5.09
C GLY A 77 16.72 -1.31 5.94
N LYS A 78 16.68 -2.47 6.60
CA LYS A 78 15.61 -2.79 7.54
C LYS A 78 15.43 -1.69 8.59
N GLY A 79 14.20 -1.21 8.76
CA GLY A 79 13.84 -0.15 9.70
C GLY A 79 14.06 1.26 9.16
N GLU A 80 14.69 1.43 8.00
CA GLU A 80 14.84 2.73 7.36
C GLU A 80 13.57 3.14 6.61
N ALA A 81 13.34 4.45 6.55
CA ALA A 81 12.25 5.02 5.78
C ALA A 81 12.69 5.24 4.33
N LEU A 82 11.86 4.78 3.39
CA LEU A 82 11.98 5.12 1.98
C LEU A 82 11.64 6.61 1.77
N PHE A 83 10.54 7.05 2.37
CA PHE A 83 10.09 8.44 2.47
C PHE A 83 9.32 8.63 3.77
N ARG A 84 9.16 9.89 4.20
CA ARG A 84 8.42 10.29 5.39
C ARG A 84 7.18 11.08 5.03
N ALA A 85 6.20 11.05 5.93
CA ALA A 85 5.05 11.95 5.85
C ALA A 85 5.52 13.42 5.81
N GLY A 86 4.96 14.18 4.88
CA GLY A 86 5.32 15.58 4.64
C GLY A 86 6.44 15.78 3.63
N ASP A 87 7.22 14.75 3.27
CA ASP A 87 8.21 14.84 2.19
C ASP A 87 7.53 15.22 0.87
N THR A 88 8.23 16.00 0.04
CA THR A 88 7.74 16.32 -1.30
C THR A 88 7.67 15.05 -2.15
N PHE A 89 6.53 14.85 -2.81
CA PHE A 89 6.33 13.74 -3.73
C PHE A 89 7.12 13.98 -5.02
N HIS A 90 7.94 13.00 -5.40
CA HIS A 90 8.77 13.08 -6.60
C HIS A 90 8.62 11.86 -7.51
N ALA A 91 8.40 10.68 -6.91
CA ALA A 91 8.49 9.42 -7.59
C ALA A 91 7.55 8.39 -6.98
N LEU A 92 7.12 7.45 -7.83
CA LEU A 92 6.56 6.18 -7.40
C LEU A 92 7.69 5.17 -7.22
N TYR A 93 7.50 4.25 -6.28
CA TYR A 93 8.51 3.24 -5.95
C TYR A 93 7.91 1.84 -6.07
N ALA A 94 8.34 1.10 -7.08
CA ALA A 94 7.97 -0.32 -7.20
C ALA A 94 8.94 -1.17 -6.36
N ILE A 95 8.41 -2.02 -5.48
CA ILE A 95 9.24 -2.87 -4.63
C ILE A 95 9.82 -3.99 -5.49
N ARG A 96 11.14 -4.03 -5.66
CA ARG A 96 11.82 -5.10 -6.40
C ARG A 96 12.01 -6.33 -5.52
N SER A 97 12.43 -6.12 -4.27
CA SER A 97 12.62 -7.15 -3.26
C SER A 97 12.41 -6.57 -1.87
N GLY A 98 12.01 -7.44 -0.93
CA GLY A 98 11.71 -7.07 0.44
C GLY A 98 10.24 -6.67 0.64
N SER A 99 9.98 -5.95 1.73
CA SER A 99 8.64 -5.57 2.16
C SER A 99 8.68 -4.29 3.00
N PHE A 100 7.57 -3.56 2.96
CA PHE A 100 7.41 -2.28 3.64
C PHE A 100 6.11 -2.27 4.45
N LYS A 101 6.09 -1.42 5.47
CA LYS A 101 4.86 -0.97 6.12
C LYS A 101 4.65 0.51 5.82
N THR A 102 3.39 0.91 5.68
CA THR A 102 2.99 2.33 5.68
C THR A 102 2.44 2.70 7.05
N VAL A 103 2.85 3.86 7.56
CA VAL A 103 2.50 4.31 8.92
C VAL A 103 2.04 5.75 8.88
N VAL A 104 0.89 6.03 9.50
CA VAL A 104 0.41 7.39 9.75
C VAL A 104 0.65 7.72 11.22
N SER A 105 1.30 8.84 11.47
CA SER A 105 1.56 9.35 12.82
C SER A 105 0.55 10.43 13.18
N HIS A 106 -0.04 10.32 14.36
CA HIS A 106 -0.97 11.28 14.91
C HIS A 106 -0.25 12.33 15.78
N PRO A 107 -0.80 13.55 15.91
CA PRO A 107 -0.19 14.60 16.74
C PRO A 107 -0.03 14.24 18.23
N ASN A 108 -0.80 13.27 18.72
CA ASN A 108 -0.69 12.77 20.09
C ASN A 108 0.47 11.76 20.28
N GLY A 109 1.28 11.54 19.26
CA GLY A 109 2.41 10.61 19.27
C GLY A 109 2.05 9.15 19.00
N SER A 110 0.77 8.81 18.80
CA SER A 110 0.41 7.47 18.37
C SER A 110 0.68 7.27 16.88
N SER A 111 1.09 6.06 16.50
CA SER A 111 1.30 5.69 15.12
C SER A 111 0.42 4.51 14.74
N HIS A 112 -0.17 4.54 13.55
CA HIS A 112 -1.04 3.50 13.05
C HIS A 112 -0.50 2.94 11.74
N VAL A 113 -0.33 1.62 11.66
CA VAL A 113 0.04 0.95 10.42
C VAL A 113 -1.16 0.94 9.49
N THR A 114 -1.03 1.52 8.31
CA THR A 114 -2.11 1.60 7.31
C THR A 114 -2.02 0.52 6.23
N GLY A 115 -0.89 -0.17 6.14
CA GLY A 115 -0.69 -1.18 5.12
C GLY A 115 0.65 -1.90 5.23
N PHE A 116 0.70 -3.04 4.54
CA PHE A 116 1.91 -3.82 4.35
C PHE A 116 2.07 -4.10 2.86
N GLN A 117 3.15 -3.60 2.27
CA GLN A 117 3.43 -3.72 0.84
C GLN A 117 4.56 -4.71 0.60
N LEU A 118 4.42 -5.51 -0.45
CA LEU A 118 5.31 -6.62 -0.79
C LEU A 118 5.97 -6.39 -2.15
N ALA A 119 7.02 -7.14 -2.46
CA ALA A 119 7.65 -7.13 -3.79
C ALA A 119 6.62 -7.17 -4.93
N GLY A 120 6.78 -6.33 -5.95
CA GLY A 120 5.83 -6.14 -7.05
C GLY A 120 4.79 -5.05 -6.82
N GLU A 121 4.52 -4.63 -5.59
CA GLU A 121 3.61 -3.52 -5.32
C GLU A 121 4.30 -2.16 -5.39
N THR A 122 3.47 -1.12 -5.54
CA THR A 122 3.90 0.26 -5.69
C THR A 122 3.64 1.05 -4.41
N LEU A 123 4.63 1.84 -4.00
CA LEU A 123 4.57 2.81 -2.90
C LEU A 123 4.60 4.23 -3.47
N GLY A 124 4.10 5.19 -2.68
CA GLY A 124 4.11 6.62 -3.01
C GLY A 124 2.86 7.12 -3.72
N LEU A 125 1.86 6.26 -3.95
CA LEU A 125 0.57 6.66 -4.55
C LEU A 125 -0.15 7.73 -3.71
N ASP A 126 0.05 7.69 -2.39
CA ASP A 126 -0.48 8.65 -1.44
C ASP A 126 -0.01 10.10 -1.70
N GLY A 127 1.16 10.25 -2.33
CA GLY A 127 1.75 11.54 -2.65
C GLY A 127 1.13 12.25 -3.86
N ILE A 128 0.43 11.53 -4.74
CA ILE A 128 -0.04 12.04 -6.04
C ILE A 128 -1.03 13.21 -5.87
N ALA A 129 -1.92 13.15 -4.88
CA ALA A 129 -3.02 14.10 -4.77
C ALA A 129 -2.58 15.49 -4.28
N ALA A 130 -1.48 15.59 -3.53
CA ALA A 130 -1.07 16.81 -2.82
C ALA A 130 0.41 17.17 -3.00
N ASP A 131 1.10 16.50 -3.93
CA ASP A 131 2.55 16.59 -4.14
C ASP A 131 3.38 16.38 -2.87
N ARG A 132 2.82 15.63 -1.89
CA ARG A 132 3.45 15.33 -0.61
C ARG A 132 2.99 13.99 -0.07
N HIS A 133 3.92 13.22 0.47
CA HIS A 133 3.59 11.97 1.15
C HIS A 133 2.75 12.23 2.40
N THR A 134 1.74 11.39 2.61
CA THR A 134 0.83 11.46 3.77
C THR A 134 1.18 10.45 4.85
N CYS A 135 2.06 9.49 4.54
CA CYS A 135 2.50 8.46 5.46
C CYS A 135 4.02 8.22 5.36
N ASP A 136 4.57 7.57 6.38
CA ASP A 136 5.91 7.01 6.33
C ASP A 136 5.87 5.65 5.64
N ALA A 137 6.82 5.37 4.73
CA ALA A 137 7.04 4.02 4.20
C ALA A 137 8.34 3.45 4.77
N ILE A 138 8.25 2.44 5.63
CA ILE A 138 9.38 1.89 6.38
C ILE A 138 9.64 0.44 5.98
N ALA A 139 10.90 0.10 5.69
CA ALA A 139 11.29 -1.24 5.30
C ALA A 139 11.21 -2.23 6.49
N LEU A 140 10.55 -3.37 6.30
CA LEU A 140 10.44 -4.45 7.30
C LEU A 140 11.63 -5.41 7.27
N GLU A 141 12.35 -5.42 6.15
CA GLU A 141 13.56 -6.18 5.88
C GLU A 141 14.42 -5.40 4.88
N ASP A 142 15.67 -5.81 4.67
CA ASP A 142 16.53 -5.17 3.66
C ASP A 142 15.86 -5.26 2.29
N SER A 143 15.59 -4.10 1.71
CA SER A 143 14.69 -3.97 0.56
C SER A 143 15.36 -3.22 -0.57
N THR A 144 14.89 -3.46 -1.79
CA THR A 144 15.31 -2.72 -2.98
C THR A 144 14.06 -2.27 -3.74
N VAL A 145 14.05 -1.00 -4.15
CA VAL A 145 12.94 -0.41 -4.91
C VAL A 145 13.44 0.18 -6.22
N CYS A 146 12.59 0.14 -7.25
CA CYS A 146 12.77 0.88 -8.49
C CYS A 146 12.14 2.27 -8.32
N SER A 147 12.93 3.33 -8.44
CA SER A 147 12.43 4.71 -8.39
C SER A 147 11.98 5.16 -9.78
N MET A 148 10.74 5.63 -9.89
CA MET A 148 10.12 6.10 -11.14
C MET A 148 9.60 7.53 -10.92
N PRO A 149 10.33 8.56 -11.38
CA PRO A 149 9.87 9.94 -11.26
C PRO A 149 8.47 10.09 -11.86
N PHE A 150 7.57 10.73 -11.10
CA PHE A 150 6.15 10.71 -11.45
C PHE A 150 5.86 11.40 -12.78
N HIS A 151 6.53 12.53 -13.05
CA HIS A 151 6.43 13.22 -14.33
C HIS A 151 6.79 12.31 -15.53
N CYS A 152 7.81 11.46 -15.40
CA CYS A 152 8.15 10.49 -16.45
C CYS A 152 7.06 9.42 -16.63
N VAL A 153 6.43 8.99 -15.52
CA VAL A 153 5.29 8.06 -15.56
C VAL A 153 4.11 8.72 -16.30
N GLU A 154 3.81 9.99 -15.99
CA GLU A 154 2.75 10.75 -16.65
C GLU A 154 3.01 10.91 -18.16
N ASP A 155 4.22 11.29 -18.54
CA ASP A 155 4.63 11.41 -19.95
C ASP A 155 4.50 10.08 -20.70
N LEU A 156 4.90 8.97 -20.07
CA LEU A 156 4.73 7.64 -20.68
C LEU A 156 3.27 7.22 -20.75
N CYS A 157 2.43 7.57 -19.77
CA CYS A 157 1.00 7.29 -19.80
C CYS A 157 0.31 7.93 -21.01
N GLN A 158 0.74 9.13 -21.43
CA GLN A 158 0.21 9.76 -22.65
C GLN A 158 0.51 8.96 -23.92
N ALA A 159 1.62 8.22 -23.94
CA ALA A 159 2.08 7.50 -25.12
C ALA A 159 1.83 5.97 -25.07
N ILE A 160 1.56 5.42 -23.88
CA ILE A 160 1.42 3.99 -23.62
C ILE A 160 0.11 3.74 -22.88
N ARG A 161 -0.98 3.57 -23.63
CA ARG A 161 -2.33 3.34 -23.07
C ARG A 161 -2.39 2.19 -22.05
N PRO A 162 -1.72 1.03 -22.25
CA PRO A 162 -1.68 -0.02 -21.23
C PRO A 162 -1.08 0.43 -19.89
N LEU A 163 -0.04 1.27 -19.90
CA LEU A 163 0.57 1.82 -18.68
C LEU A 163 -0.41 2.74 -17.95
N GLN A 164 -1.06 3.65 -18.68
CA GLN A 164 -2.08 4.53 -18.12
C GLN A 164 -3.22 3.73 -17.48
N HIS A 165 -3.71 2.69 -18.17
CA HIS A 165 -4.74 1.83 -17.64
C HIS A 165 -4.28 1.13 -16.34
N ARG A 166 -3.05 0.63 -16.29
CA ARG A 166 -2.50 0.01 -15.08
C ARG A 166 -2.36 1.00 -13.93
N LEU A 167 -1.93 2.23 -14.20
CA LEU A 167 -1.88 3.28 -13.16
C LEU A 167 -3.27 3.56 -12.57
N HIS A 168 -4.31 3.65 -13.41
CA HIS A 168 -5.68 3.80 -12.92
C HIS A 168 -6.14 2.60 -12.09
N GLN A 169 -5.80 1.38 -12.52
CA GLN A 169 -6.10 0.17 -11.75
C GLN A 169 -5.41 0.18 -10.38
N LEU A 170 -4.13 0.59 -10.30
CA LEU A 170 -3.41 0.69 -9.03
C LEU A 170 -4.09 1.66 -8.06
N LEU A 171 -4.53 2.82 -8.56
CA LEU A 171 -5.28 3.79 -7.74
C LEU A 171 -6.63 3.23 -7.28
N ALA A 172 -7.35 2.53 -8.15
CA ALA A 172 -8.62 1.90 -7.80
C ALA A 172 -8.44 0.74 -6.80
N GLU A 173 -7.41 -0.08 -6.98
CA GLU A 173 -7.01 -1.16 -6.07
C GLU A 173 -6.71 -0.60 -4.67
N GLU A 174 -6.07 0.56 -4.58
CA GLU A 174 -5.80 1.24 -3.31
C GLU A 174 -7.09 1.65 -2.59
N ILE A 175 -8.01 2.28 -3.31
CA ILE A 175 -9.33 2.70 -2.76
C ILE A 175 -10.12 1.48 -2.26
N VAL A 176 -10.15 0.40 -3.06
CA VAL A 176 -10.85 -0.84 -2.69
C VAL A 176 -10.20 -1.48 -1.46
N ARG A 177 -8.86 -1.48 -1.38
CA ARG A 177 -8.12 -2.01 -0.24
C ARG A 177 -8.43 -1.25 1.05
N GLU A 178 -8.41 0.08 1.01
CA GLU A 178 -8.73 0.93 2.17
C GLU A 178 -10.19 0.76 2.60
N SER A 179 -11.11 0.70 1.64
CA SER A 179 -12.54 0.46 1.92
C SER A 179 -12.78 -0.92 2.54
N GLY A 180 -12.10 -1.95 2.04
CA GLY A 180 -12.14 -3.30 2.60
C GLY A 180 -11.59 -3.35 4.02
N LEU A 181 -10.52 -2.62 4.32
CA LEU A 181 -9.99 -2.50 5.68
C LEU A 181 -11.01 -1.85 6.61
N MET A 182 -11.67 -0.76 6.19
CA MET A 182 -12.72 -0.13 7.00
C MET A 182 -13.86 -1.09 7.34
N LEU A 183 -14.34 -1.89 6.37
CA LEU A 183 -15.38 -2.90 6.60
C LEU A 183 -14.90 -4.02 7.53
N LEU A 184 -13.68 -4.51 7.34
CA LEU A 184 -13.05 -5.50 8.21
C LEU A 184 -12.99 -5.00 9.67
N LEU A 185 -12.59 -3.75 9.87
CA LEU A 185 -12.48 -3.13 11.19
C LEU A 185 -13.84 -2.82 11.83
N ALA A 186 -14.89 -2.59 11.04
CA ALA A 186 -16.22 -2.30 11.54
C ALA A 186 -17.03 -3.56 11.87
N GLY A 187 -16.91 -4.62 11.05
CA GLY A 187 -17.84 -5.75 11.07
C GLY A 187 -17.30 -7.05 11.64
N LEU A 188 -15.98 -7.30 11.55
CA LEU A 188 -15.43 -8.61 11.89
C LEU A 188 -14.97 -8.71 13.35
N THR A 189 -15.07 -9.92 13.90
CA THR A 189 -14.48 -10.27 15.20
C THR A 189 -12.95 -10.24 15.11
N ALA A 190 -12.26 -10.11 16.25
CA ALA A 190 -10.80 -10.04 16.25
C ALA A 190 -10.12 -11.25 15.58
N GLU A 191 -10.68 -12.44 15.75
CA GLU A 191 -10.16 -13.65 15.11
C GLU A 191 -10.41 -13.64 13.59
N ALA A 192 -11.63 -13.31 13.16
CA ALA A 192 -11.97 -13.20 11.73
C ALA A 192 -11.07 -12.17 11.01
N ARG A 193 -10.71 -11.06 11.68
CA ARG A 193 -9.73 -10.10 11.16
C ARG A 193 -8.34 -10.70 10.97
N VAL A 194 -7.85 -11.46 11.96
CA VAL A 194 -6.53 -12.13 11.87
C VAL A 194 -6.54 -13.21 10.79
N ALA A 195 -7.62 -13.99 10.68
CA ALA A 195 -7.77 -15.00 9.64
C ALA A 195 -7.79 -14.36 8.24
N THR A 196 -8.59 -13.31 8.06
CA THR A 196 -8.66 -12.55 6.80
C THR A 196 -7.30 -11.93 6.43
N PHE A 197 -6.56 -11.41 7.42
CA PHE A 197 -5.19 -10.93 7.20
C PHE A 197 -4.25 -12.03 6.69
N LEU A 198 -4.27 -13.22 7.31
CA LEU A 198 -3.43 -14.34 6.88
C LEU A 198 -3.81 -14.86 5.48
N LEU A 199 -5.12 -14.93 5.18
CA LEU A 199 -5.61 -15.34 3.87
C LEU A 199 -5.25 -14.32 2.78
N ASN A 200 -5.36 -13.03 3.06
CA ASN A 200 -4.92 -11.97 2.16
C ASN A 200 -3.43 -12.08 1.85
N LEU A 201 -2.59 -12.28 2.88
CA LEU A 201 -1.15 -12.44 2.69
C LEU A 201 -0.83 -13.73 1.90
N SER A 202 -1.53 -14.82 2.18
CA SER A 202 -1.44 -16.08 1.41
C SER A 202 -1.72 -15.85 -0.07
N SER A 203 -2.84 -15.19 -0.41
CA SER A 203 -3.20 -14.91 -1.81
C SER A 203 -2.12 -14.09 -2.50
N ARG A 204 -1.64 -13.03 -1.83
CA ARG A 204 -0.58 -12.17 -2.37
C ARG A 204 0.75 -12.90 -2.56
N MET A 205 1.07 -13.88 -1.71
CA MET A 205 2.24 -14.75 -1.90
C MET A 205 2.06 -15.68 -3.11
N GLN A 206 0.88 -16.28 -3.27
CA GLN A 206 0.57 -17.14 -4.42
C GLN A 206 0.66 -16.41 -5.74
N ASP A 207 0.10 -15.20 -5.77
CA ASP A 207 0.20 -14.34 -6.94
C ASP A 207 1.67 -14.28 -7.32
N ARG A 208 2.56 -13.86 -6.40
CA ARG A 208 4.02 -13.75 -6.57
C ARG A 208 4.78 -15.05 -6.92
N GLY A 209 4.10 -16.18 -7.08
CA GLY A 209 4.71 -17.48 -7.38
C GLY A 209 5.34 -18.16 -6.17
N TYR A 210 5.09 -17.65 -4.95
CA TYR A 210 5.53 -18.28 -3.71
C TYR A 210 4.47 -19.26 -3.19
N SER A 211 4.83 -20.02 -2.15
CA SER A 211 3.86 -20.87 -1.46
C SER A 211 2.75 -20.01 -0.84
N GLY A 212 1.50 -20.35 -1.20
CA GLY A 212 0.34 -19.79 -0.51
C GLY A 212 0.04 -20.43 0.82
N SER A 213 0.61 -21.58 1.12
CA SER A 213 0.38 -22.26 2.40
C SER A 213 1.46 -21.91 3.41
N CYS A 214 2.67 -21.51 3.00
CA CYS A 214 3.76 -21.26 3.92
C CYS A 214 4.47 -19.94 3.61
N PHE A 215 4.53 -19.03 4.59
CA PHE A 215 5.17 -17.73 4.45
C PHE A 215 5.68 -17.20 5.79
N THR A 216 6.59 -16.22 5.73
CA THR A 216 7.13 -15.56 6.92
C THR A 216 6.48 -14.20 7.12
N LEU A 217 5.97 -13.95 8.32
CA LEU A 217 5.49 -12.64 8.74
C LEU A 217 6.68 -11.73 9.05
N ARG A 218 6.98 -10.80 8.15
CA ARG A 218 8.08 -9.84 8.34
C ARG A 218 7.78 -8.82 9.43
N MET A 219 6.51 -8.40 9.49
CA MET A 219 5.94 -7.58 10.54
C MET A 219 5.87 -8.30 11.90
N THR A 220 5.85 -7.51 12.97
CA THR A 220 5.68 -7.91 14.37
C THR A 220 4.21 -8.06 14.72
N ARG A 221 3.92 -8.70 15.87
CA ARG A 221 2.53 -8.80 16.38
C ARG A 221 1.93 -7.45 16.72
N GLU A 222 2.76 -6.52 17.18
CA GLU A 222 2.35 -5.14 17.46
C GLU A 222 1.97 -4.39 16.19
N GLU A 223 2.75 -4.53 15.11
CA GLU A 223 2.41 -3.94 13.81
C GLU A 223 1.14 -4.55 13.21
N ILE A 224 0.95 -5.87 13.34
CA ILE A 224 -0.30 -6.55 12.92
C ILE A 224 -1.48 -6.03 13.75
N GLY A 225 -1.30 -5.89 15.07
CA GLY A 225 -2.32 -5.36 15.97
C GLY A 225 -2.70 -3.93 15.59
N SER A 226 -1.70 -3.08 15.38
CA SER A 226 -1.87 -1.72 14.88
C SER A 226 -2.70 -1.72 13.61
N TYR A 227 -2.31 -2.49 12.59
CA TYR A 227 -3.04 -2.60 11.31
C TYR A 227 -4.49 -3.09 11.45
N LEU A 228 -4.75 -4.03 12.37
CA LEU A 228 -6.08 -4.62 12.57
C LEU A 228 -6.91 -3.92 13.66
N GLY A 229 -6.43 -2.78 14.18
CA GLY A 229 -7.11 -2.02 15.22
C GLY A 229 -7.30 -2.78 16.53
N MET A 230 -6.32 -3.60 16.93
CA MET A 230 -6.37 -4.42 18.15
C MET A 230 -5.02 -4.51 18.86
N GLN A 231 -5.02 -4.95 20.11
CA GLN A 231 -3.80 -5.16 20.88
C GLN A 231 -3.03 -6.40 20.42
N LEU A 232 -1.69 -6.38 20.58
CA LEU A 232 -0.81 -7.47 20.15
C LEU A 232 -1.15 -8.80 20.84
N GLU A 233 -1.64 -8.76 22.08
CA GLU A 233 -2.04 -9.92 22.84
C GLU A 233 -3.29 -10.57 22.23
N THR A 234 -4.19 -9.78 21.65
CA THR A 234 -5.37 -10.29 20.95
C THR A 234 -4.97 -10.99 19.66
N VAL A 235 -4.04 -10.42 18.89
CA VAL A 235 -3.44 -11.10 17.72
C VAL A 235 -2.80 -12.41 18.14
N SER A 236 -2.02 -12.39 19.21
CA SER A 236 -1.32 -13.57 19.72
C SER A 236 -2.29 -14.66 20.19
N ARG A 237 -3.37 -14.28 20.90
CA ARG A 237 -4.44 -15.21 21.32
C ARG A 237 -5.15 -15.85 20.13
N ALA A 238 -5.50 -15.08 19.10
CA ALA A 238 -6.14 -15.60 17.90
C ALA A 238 -5.27 -16.66 17.21
N LEU A 239 -3.97 -16.37 17.04
CA LEU A 239 -3.03 -17.31 16.42
C LEU A 239 -2.83 -18.57 17.25
N SER A 240 -2.69 -18.44 18.57
CA SER A 240 -2.58 -19.60 19.48
C SER A 240 -3.84 -20.47 19.44
N ARG A 241 -5.02 -19.87 19.28
CA ARG A 241 -6.25 -20.62 19.07
C ARG A 241 -6.22 -21.35 17.72
N PHE A 242 -5.93 -20.65 16.62
CA PHE A 242 -5.87 -21.29 15.29
C PHE A 242 -4.88 -22.45 15.24
N GLN A 243 -3.77 -22.33 15.96
CA GLN A 243 -2.79 -23.41 16.10
C GLN A 243 -3.36 -24.60 16.90
N ARG A 244 -4.07 -24.34 18.00
CA ARG A 244 -4.72 -25.40 18.80
C ARG A 244 -5.79 -26.15 18.01
N GLU A 245 -6.54 -25.44 17.17
CA GLU A 245 -7.53 -26.03 16.26
C GLU A 245 -6.91 -26.74 15.06
N GLY A 246 -5.58 -26.69 14.90
CA GLY A 246 -4.86 -27.30 13.78
C GLY A 246 -5.08 -26.58 12.44
N TRP A 247 -5.60 -25.35 12.44
CA TRP A 247 -5.83 -24.56 11.22
C TRP A 247 -4.54 -23.94 10.68
N ILE A 248 -3.60 -23.64 11.58
CA ILE A 248 -2.27 -23.13 11.24
C ILE A 248 -1.18 -23.85 12.05
N SER A 249 0.05 -23.81 11.55
CA SER A 249 1.25 -24.07 12.33
C SER A 249 2.07 -22.78 12.45
N VAL A 250 2.66 -22.55 13.62
CA VAL A 250 3.45 -21.35 13.92
C VAL A 250 4.83 -21.78 14.40
N ASN A 251 5.88 -21.37 13.69
CA ASN A 251 7.27 -21.54 14.10
C ASN A 251 7.99 -20.19 14.05
N GLY A 252 8.05 -19.49 15.19
CA GLY A 252 8.55 -18.13 15.27
C GLY A 252 7.73 -17.17 14.39
N LYS A 253 8.34 -16.67 13.32
CA LYS A 253 7.70 -15.80 12.31
C LYS A 253 7.12 -16.55 11.12
N GLN A 254 7.42 -17.84 10.98
CA GLN A 254 6.91 -18.67 9.90
C GLN A 254 5.50 -19.15 10.25
N ILE A 255 4.58 -18.99 9.30
CA ILE A 255 3.20 -19.45 9.38
C ILE A 255 2.99 -20.45 8.26
N GLU A 256 2.34 -21.56 8.62
CA GLU A 256 1.80 -22.52 7.66
C GLU A 256 0.28 -22.59 7.83
N LEU A 257 -0.47 -22.44 6.74
CA LEU A 257 -1.92 -22.57 6.69
C LEU A 257 -2.27 -24.02 6.36
N ALA A 258 -2.64 -24.78 7.38
CA ALA A 258 -3.03 -26.19 7.25
C ALA A 258 -4.48 -26.34 6.79
N ASN A 259 -5.39 -25.44 7.21
CA ASN A 259 -6.80 -25.44 6.80
C ASN A 259 -7.28 -24.02 6.46
N LYS A 260 -7.18 -23.65 5.18
CA LYS A 260 -7.64 -22.34 4.70
C LYS A 260 -9.17 -22.20 4.72
N ALA A 261 -9.91 -23.30 4.52
CA ALA A 261 -11.36 -23.27 4.52
C ALA A 261 -11.92 -22.89 5.89
N ALA A 262 -11.39 -23.50 6.96
CA ALA A 262 -11.78 -23.16 8.33
C ALA A 262 -11.48 -21.68 8.67
N LEU A 263 -10.37 -21.14 8.18
CA LEU A 263 -10.03 -19.71 8.37
C LEU A 263 -10.98 -18.78 7.61
N SER A 264 -11.50 -19.20 6.44
CA SER A 264 -12.41 -18.38 5.63
C SER A 264 -13.86 -18.37 6.12
N GLU A 265 -14.21 -19.27 7.04
CA GLU A 265 -15.56 -19.38 7.62
C GLU A 265 -15.77 -18.53 8.88
N LEU A 266 -14.72 -17.84 9.35
CA LEU A 266 -14.75 -16.93 10.52
C LEU A 266 -15.26 -15.53 10.17
#